data_AF-A0A5D8YNN0-F1
#
_entry.id   AF-A0A5D8YNN0-F1
#
_cell.length_a   1.000
_cell.length_b   1.000
_cell.length_c   1.000
_cell.angle_alpha   90.00
_cell.angle_beta   90.00
_cell.angle_gamma   90.00
#
_symmetry.space_group_name_H-M   'P 1'
#
loop_
_entity.id
_entity.type
_entity.pdbx_description
1 polymer ?
#
loop_
_entity_poly.entity_id
_entity_poly.type
_entity_poly.pdbx_seq_one_letter_code
_entity_poly.pdbx_strand_id
1 'polypeptide(L)'
;MDRSLFVRILIAIFSAGWLLPLTFGVDTYLSFWQVEGWPLLREQHPLNSAPFFGIAATSFRIAFAWLAAVIAFWSYLAYGLWCRRTAA
;
A
#
# COMPACT_ATOMS: atom_id res chain seq x y z
N MET A 1 -12.07 16.12 23.07
CA MET A 1 -11.28 14.99 22.52
C MET A 1 -9.86 15.14 23.00
N ASP A 2 -9.32 14.12 23.68
CA ASP A 2 -7.97 14.22 24.26
C ASP A 2 -6.92 14.35 23.17
N ARG A 3 -5.99 15.31 23.32
CA ARG A 3 -4.90 15.55 22.36
C ARG A 3 -4.09 14.28 22.10
N SER A 4 -3.93 13.44 23.12
CA SER A 4 -3.23 12.15 23.04
C SER A 4 -3.97 11.13 22.18
N LEU A 5 -5.30 11.07 22.26
CA LEU A 5 -6.12 10.18 21.44
C LEU A 5 -6.06 10.59 19.97
N PHE A 6 -6.18 11.89 19.68
CA PHE A 6 -6.08 12.42 18.31
C PHE A 6 -4.75 12.05 17.65
N VAL A 7 -3.63 12.24 18.36
CA VAL A 7 -2.31 11.87 17.86
C VAL A 7 -2.20 10.37 17.59
N ARG A 8 -2.73 9.52 18.48
CA ARG A 8 -2.73 8.05 18.27
C ARG A 8 -3.52 7.64 17.02
N ILE A 9 -4.68 8.26 16.79
CA ILE A 9 -5.50 8.01 15.61
C ILE A 9 -4.75 8.42 14.34
N LEU A 10 -4.14 9.60 14.32
CA LEU A 10 -3.34 10.05 13.18
C LEU A 10 -2.18 9.10 12.87
N ILE A 11 -1.47 8.63 13.90
CA ILE A 11 -0.39 7.66 13.76
C ILE A 11 -0.91 6.34 13.17
N ALA A 12 -2.06 5.86 13.64
CA ALA A 12 -2.67 4.64 13.14
C ALA A 12 -3.06 4.78 11.66
N ILE A 13 -3.72 5.88 11.29
CA ILE A 13 -4.12 6.18 9.91
C ILE A 13 -2.88 6.27 9.00
N PHE A 14 -1.86 7.01 9.42
CA PHE A 14 -0.64 7.18 8.63
C PHE A 14 0.14 5.87 8.47
N SER A 15 0.15 5.02 9.50
CA SER A 15 0.80 3.71 9.47
C SER A 15 0.05 2.69 8.63
N ALA A 16 -1.28 2.82 8.51
CA ALA A 16 -2.13 1.95 7.69
C ALA A 16 -2.37 2.49 6.27
N GLY A 17 -1.93 3.71 5.97
CA GLY A 17 -2.22 4.41 4.71
C GLY A 17 -1.78 3.69 3.45
N TRP A 18 -0.76 2.82 3.54
CA TRP A 18 -0.29 1.99 2.43
C TRP A 18 -1.31 0.92 1.98
N LEU A 19 -2.29 0.57 2.82
CA LEU A 19 -3.31 -0.44 2.50
C LEU A 19 -4.27 0.04 1.41
N LEU A 20 -4.57 1.34 1.33
CA LEU A 20 -5.44 1.90 0.29
C LEU A 20 -4.87 1.67 -1.12
N PRO A 21 -3.66 2.16 -1.47
CA PRO A 21 -3.10 1.90 -2.78
C PRO A 21 -2.85 0.40 -3.03
N LEU A 22 -2.54 -0.39 -1.99
CA LEU A 22 -2.40 -1.84 -2.13
C LEU A 22 -3.71 -2.50 -2.58
N THR A 23 -4.80 -2.23 -1.88
CA THR A 23 -6.13 -2.79 -2.18
C THR A 23 -6.58 -2.39 -3.59
N PHE A 24 -6.43 -1.12 -3.97
CA PHE A 24 -6.70 -0.69 -5.35
C PHE A 24 -5.84 -1.43 -6.39
N GLY A 25 -4.56 -1.67 -6.12
CA GLY A 25 -3.69 -2.43 -7.02
C GLY A 25 -4.14 -3.88 -7.19
N VAL A 26 -4.51 -4.54 -6.09
CA VAL A 26 -5.05 -5.91 -6.09
C VAL A 26 -6.38 -5.98 -6.82
N ASP A 27 -7.32 -5.08 -6.51
CA ASP A 27 -8.63 -5.05 -7.15
C ASP A 27 -8.52 -4.83 -8.67
N THR A 28 -7.61 -3.95 -9.09
CA THR A 28 -7.34 -3.71 -10.52
C THR A 28 -6.78 -4.97 -11.19
N TYR A 29 -5.86 -5.68 -10.52
CA TYR A 29 -5.28 -6.92 -11.03
C TYR A 29 -6.32 -8.06 -11.11
N LEU A 30 -7.18 -8.19 -10.12
CA LEU A 30 -8.27 -9.17 -10.14
C LEU A 30 -9.34 -8.82 -11.19
N SER A 31 -9.63 -7.53 -11.36
CA SER A 31 -10.55 -7.04 -12.40
C SER A 31 -10.04 -7.39 -13.79
N PHE A 32 -8.73 -7.31 -14.04
CA PHE A 32 -8.13 -7.79 -15.28
C PHE A 32 -8.46 -9.28 -15.54
N TRP A 33 -8.30 -10.13 -14.54
CA TRP A 33 -8.59 -11.56 -14.69
C TRP A 33 -10.07 -11.84 -15.00
N GLN A 34 -10.97 -11.06 -14.39
CA GLN A 34 -12.41 -11.19 -14.62
C GLN A 34 -12.84 -10.68 -16.00
N VAL A 35 -12.27 -9.57 -16.46
CA VAL A 35 -12.73 -8.84 -17.66
C VAL A 35 -11.98 -9.26 -18.93
N GLU A 36 -10.68 -9.56 -18.84
CA GLU A 36 -9.82 -9.84 -20.01
C GLU A 36 -9.13 -11.19 -19.91
N GLY A 37 -8.54 -11.53 -18.76
CA GLY A 37 -7.74 -12.75 -18.60
C GLY A 37 -8.52 -14.02 -18.91
N TRP A 38 -9.74 -14.15 -18.37
CA TRP A 38 -10.59 -15.32 -18.62
C TRP A 38 -11.16 -15.40 -20.05
N PRO A 39 -11.66 -14.31 -20.66
CA PRO A 39 -12.04 -14.29 -22.08
C PRO A 39 -10.89 -14.61 -23.04
N LEU A 40 -9.68 -14.07 -22.80
CA LEU A 40 -8.51 -14.35 -23.63
C LEU A 40 -8.14 -15.83 -23.65
N LEU A 41 -8.25 -16.51 -22.50
CA LEU A 41 -8.05 -17.97 -22.41
C LEU A 41 -9.11 -18.78 -23.17
N ARG A 42 -10.25 -18.17 -23.50
CA ARG A 42 -11.33 -18.76 -24.29
C ARG A 42 -11.33 -18.30 -25.76
N GLU A 43 -10.20 -17.74 -26.22
CA GLU A 43 -10.05 -17.18 -27.57
C GLU A 43 -11.05 -16.07 -27.91
N GLN A 44 -11.62 -15.41 -26.90
CA GLN A 44 -12.49 -14.25 -27.11
C GLN A 44 -11.62 -13.00 -27.28
N HIS A 45 -11.95 -12.18 -28.28
CA HIS A 45 -11.24 -10.92 -28.51
C HIS A 45 -11.41 -9.97 -27.32
N PRO A 46 -10.32 -9.32 -26.85
CA PRO A 46 -10.39 -8.38 -25.74
C PRO A 46 -11.31 -7.20 -26.14
N LEU A 47 -12.34 -6.97 -25.33
CA LEU A 47 -13.31 -5.90 -25.54
C LEU A 47 -12.87 -4.56 -24.94
N ASN A 48 -11.73 -4.53 -24.25
CA ASN A 48 -11.28 -3.38 -23.49
C ASN A 48 -9.82 -3.04 -23.82
N SER A 49 -9.47 -1.76 -23.70
CA SER A 49 -8.11 -1.23 -23.96
C SER A 49 -7.51 -0.59 -22.71
N ALA A 50 -8.08 -0.91 -21.54
CA ALA A 50 -7.70 -0.28 -20.29
C ALA A 50 -6.32 -0.78 -19.82
N PRO A 51 -5.40 0.10 -19.38
CA PRO A 51 -4.06 -0.29 -18.96
C PRO A 51 -4.05 -0.84 -17.53
N PHE A 52 -4.72 -1.98 -17.30
CA PHE A 52 -4.87 -2.60 -15.97
C PHE A 52 -3.53 -2.78 -15.24
N PHE A 53 -2.53 -3.32 -15.94
CA PHE A 53 -1.19 -3.54 -15.36
C PHE A 53 -0.45 -2.25 -15.02
N GLY A 54 -0.62 -1.19 -15.81
CA GLY A 54 0.01 0.11 -15.54
C GLY A 54 -0.55 0.77 -14.28
N ILE A 55 -1.87 0.70 -14.12
CA ILE A 55 -2.58 1.19 -12.94
C ILE A 55 -2.19 0.35 -11.71
N ALA A 56 -2.25 -0.98 -11.81
CA ALA A 56 -1.88 -1.88 -10.71
C ALA A 56 -0.42 -1.68 -10.28
N ALA A 57 0.52 -1.61 -11.23
CA ALA A 57 1.94 -1.39 -10.93
C ALA A 57 2.19 -0.05 -10.25
N THR A 58 1.51 1.01 -10.68
CA THR A 58 1.62 2.34 -10.05
C THR A 58 1.08 2.32 -8.63
N SER A 59 -0.08 1.71 -8.41
CA SER A 59 -0.67 1.53 -7.09
C SER A 59 0.24 0.72 -6.16
N PHE A 60 0.84 -0.38 -6.63
CA PHE A 60 1.81 -1.14 -5.85
C PHE A 60 3.06 -0.34 -5.50
N ARG A 61 3.60 0.45 -6.45
CA ARG A 61 4.76 1.32 -6.17
C ARG A 61 4.46 2.32 -5.06
N ILE A 62 3.29 2.98 -5.11
CA ILE A 62 2.86 3.93 -4.08
C ILE A 62 2.69 3.21 -2.73
N ALA A 63 2.04 2.04 -2.72
CA ALA A 63 1.85 1.25 -1.51
C ALA A 63 3.19 0.86 -0.85
N PHE A 64 4.12 0.30 -1.63
CA PHE A 64 5.42 -0.13 -1.10
C PHE A 64 6.31 1.05 -0.72
N ALA A 65 6.27 2.16 -1.45
CA ALA A 65 7.00 3.37 -1.08
C ALA A 65 6.49 3.92 0.27
N TRP A 66 5.18 3.96 0.46
CA TRP A 66 4.58 4.37 1.73
C TRP A 66 4.95 3.40 2.86
N LEU A 67 4.85 2.10 2.63
CA LEU A 67 5.22 1.07 3.60
C LEU A 67 6.70 1.20 4.01
N ALA A 68 7.60 1.38 3.04
CA ALA A 68 9.02 1.59 3.29
C ALA A 68 9.26 2.85 4.14
N ALA A 69 8.57 3.95 3.86
CA ALA A 69 8.66 5.17 4.66
C ALA A 69 8.18 4.94 6.11
N VAL A 70 7.07 4.23 6.30
CA VAL A 70 6.56 3.86 7.63
C VAL A 70 7.56 2.98 8.38
N ILE A 71 8.10 1.95 7.75
CA ILE A 71 9.11 1.06 8.35
C ILE A 71 10.37 1.85 8.73
N ALA A 72 10.88 2.70 7.84
CA ALA A 72 12.06 3.51 8.09
C ALA A 72 11.86 4.47 9.27
N PHE A 73 10.70 5.14 9.33
CA PHE A 73 10.34 6.03 10.43
C PHE A 73 10.33 5.32 11.78
N TRP A 74 9.64 4.18 11.89
CA TRP A 74 9.57 3.42 13.13
C TRP A 74 10.91 2.80 13.53
N SER A 75 11.68 2.32 12.54
CA SER A 75 13.03 1.78 12.77
C SER A 75 13.97 2.86 13.33
N TYR A 76 13.90 4.09 12.79
CA TYR A 76 14.68 5.22 13.30
C TYR A 76 14.32 5.59 14.74
N LEU A 77 13.02 5.65 15.07
CA LEU A 77 12.57 5.91 16.44
C LEU A 77 13.01 4.81 17.41
N ALA A 78 12.86 3.55 17.02
CA ALA A 78 13.28 2.39 17.81
C ALA A 78 14.79 2.40 18.06
N TYR A 79 15.59 2.69 17.02
CA TYR A 79 17.04 2.82 17.12
C TYR A 79 17.44 3.95 18.09
N GLY A 80 16.82 5.12 17.97
CA GLY A 80 17.09 6.24 18.88
C GLY A 80 16.72 5.95 20.34
N LEU A 81 15.64 5.19 20.58
CA LEU A 81 15.29 4.73 21.92
C LEU A 81 16.29 3.69 22.45
N TRP A 82 16.75 2.78 21.61
CA TRP A 82 17.76 1.79 21.96
C TRP A 82 19.07 2.45 22.39
N CYS A 83 19.61 3.37 21.59
CA CYS A 83 20.86 4.08 21.90
C CYS A 83 20.78 4.88 23.21
N ARG A 84 19.63 5.55 23.49
CA ARG A 84 19.43 6.27 24.76
C ARG A 84 19.42 5.35 25.96
N ARG A 85 18.85 4.15 25.83
CA ARG A 85 18.81 3.15 26.91
C ARG A 85 20.18 2.57 27.22
N THR A 86 21.04 2.38 26.21
CA THR A 86 22.39 1.83 26.41
C THR A 86 23.41 2.86 26.89
N ALA A 87 23.12 4.15 26.74
CA ALA A 87 23.98 5.25 27.18
C ALA A 87 23.67 5.76 28.61
N ALA A 88 22.59 5.26 29.22
CA ALA A 88 22.17 5.54 30.60
C ALA A 88 22.53 4.36 31.52
#